data_AF-A0AAU7K0X9-F1
#
_entry.id   AF-A0AAU7K0X9-F1
#
_cell.length_a   1.000
_cell.length_b   1.000
_cell.length_c   1.000
_cell.angle_alpha   90.00
_cell.angle_beta   90.00
_cell.angle_gamma   90.00
#
_symmetry.space_group_name_H-M   'P 1'
#
loop_
_entity.id
_entity.type
_entity.pdbx_description
1 polymer ?
#
loop_
_entity_poly.entity_id
_entity_poly.type
_entity_poly.pdbx_seq_one_letter_code
_entity_poly.pdbx_strand_id
1 'polypeptide(L)'
;MNKVVLLLLFPVLIFNTSVREVIKAPQLVLHFLQHHQLNAEISFIDFLEMHYLGQDLDDNDDEEDMKLPFKKIDGHHIISVGVPEEKFILLKAVCLNIYTKKTFDYTNCYNNPDFGSLFRPPISIA
;
A
#
# COMPACT_ATOMS: atom_id res chain seq x y z
N MET A 1 8.69 -24.56 -20.15
CA MET A 1 8.43 -23.29 -19.45
C MET A 1 7.09 -23.28 -18.72
N ASN A 2 5.97 -23.66 -19.34
CA ASN A 2 4.62 -23.56 -18.73
C ASN A 2 4.47 -24.31 -17.38
N LYS A 3 5.09 -25.49 -17.23
CA LYS A 3 5.01 -26.29 -15.99
C LYS A 3 5.75 -25.67 -14.80
N VAL A 4 6.86 -24.96 -15.06
CA VAL A 4 7.67 -24.30 -14.02
C VAL A 4 6.97 -23.05 -13.53
N VAL A 5 6.33 -22.30 -14.43
CA VAL A 5 5.50 -21.14 -14.08
C VAL A 5 4.32 -21.57 -13.20
N LEU A 6 3.65 -22.68 -13.55
CA LEU A 6 2.57 -23.24 -12.74
C LEU A 6 3.05 -23.68 -11.35
N LEU A 7 4.23 -24.33 -11.26
CA LEU A 7 4.84 -24.73 -10.00
C LEU A 7 5.20 -23.52 -9.11
N LEU A 8 5.68 -22.43 -9.72
CA LEU A 8 6.03 -21.19 -9.01
C LEU A 8 4.79 -20.38 -8.58
N LEU A 9 3.73 -20.40 -9.37
CA LEU A 9 2.48 -19.70 -9.07
C LEU A 9 1.59 -20.47 -8.11
N PHE A 10 1.67 -21.80 -8.07
CA PHE A 10 0.81 -22.64 -7.24
C PHE A 10 0.80 -22.27 -5.74
N PRO A 11 1.93 -22.00 -5.07
CA PRO A 11 1.93 -21.55 -3.69
C PRO A 11 1.29 -20.17 -3.57
N VAL A 12 1.57 -19.25 -4.49
CA VAL A 12 0.96 -17.92 -4.50
C VAL A 12 -0.56 -18.05 -4.63
N LEU A 13 -1.05 -18.89 -5.54
CA LEU A 13 -2.47 -19.11 -5.73
C LEU A 13 -3.10 -19.77 -4.50
N ILE A 14 -2.48 -20.78 -3.89
CA ILE A 14 -3.04 -21.47 -2.71
C ILE A 14 -2.98 -20.61 -1.44
N PHE A 15 -1.88 -19.89 -1.20
CA PHE A 15 -1.74 -19.06 0.00
C PHE A 15 -2.57 -17.77 -0.09
N ASN A 16 -2.88 -17.29 -1.29
CA ASN A 16 -3.72 -16.11 -1.50
C ASN A 16 -5.20 -16.47 -1.75
N THR A 17 -5.52 -17.73 -2.06
CA THR A 17 -6.91 -18.18 -2.18
C THR A 17 -7.43 -18.65 -0.83
N SER A 18 -8.49 -18.01 -0.33
CA SER A 18 -9.21 -18.53 0.83
C SER A 18 -9.76 -19.92 0.51
N VAL A 19 -9.45 -20.92 1.33
CA VAL A 19 -9.96 -22.31 1.20
C VAL A 19 -11.49 -22.32 1.06
N ARG A 20 -12.16 -21.34 1.66
CA ARG A 20 -13.61 -21.13 1.53
C ARG A 20 -14.07 -20.92 0.09
N GLU A 21 -13.29 -20.22 -0.72
CA GLU A 21 -13.62 -19.99 -2.14
C GLU A 21 -13.45 -21.27 -2.96
N VAL A 22 -12.47 -22.11 -2.63
CA VAL A 22 -12.31 -23.44 -3.26
C VAL A 22 -13.50 -24.36 -2.93
N ILE A 23 -14.00 -24.30 -1.68
CA ILE A 23 -15.17 -25.09 -1.25
C ILE A 23 -16.45 -24.72 -2.02
N LYS A 24 -16.54 -23.50 -2.59
CA LYS A 24 -17.67 -23.09 -3.43
C LYS A 24 -17.59 -23.61 -4.87
N ALA A 25 -16.50 -24.27 -5.28
CA ALA A 25 -16.34 -24.80 -6.64
C ALA A 25 -17.48 -25.74 -7.09
N PRO A 26 -18.04 -26.64 -6.25
CA PRO A 26 -19.19 -27.45 -6.65
C PRO A 26 -20.43 -26.61 -7.00
N GLN A 27 -20.63 -25.49 -6.31
CA GLN A 27 -21.75 -24.59 -6.58
C GLN A 27 -21.60 -23.87 -7.93
N LEU A 28 -20.38 -23.44 -8.27
CA LEU A 28 -20.08 -22.89 -9.60
C LEU A 28 -20.45 -23.88 -10.72
N VAL A 29 -20.11 -25.16 -10.54
CA VAL A 29 -20.42 -26.21 -11.52
C VAL A 29 -21.93 -26.46 -11.60
N LEU A 30 -22.63 -26.48 -10.47
CA LEU A 30 -24.09 -26.65 -10.43
C LEU A 30 -24.80 -25.50 -11.15
N HIS A 31 -24.42 -24.25 -10.87
CA HIS A 31 -25.00 -23.06 -11.52
C HIS A 31 -24.76 -23.07 -13.03
N PHE A 32 -23.53 -23.40 -13.46
CA PHE A 32 -23.24 -23.60 -14.88
C PHE A 32 -24.14 -24.65 -15.53
N LEU A 33 -24.36 -25.79 -14.87
CA LEU A 33 -25.23 -26.84 -15.40
C LEU A 33 -26.69 -26.37 -15.51
N GLN A 34 -27.17 -25.50 -14.62
CA GLN A 34 -28.51 -24.90 -14.72
C GLN A 34 -28.61 -24.02 -15.97
N HIS A 35 -27.66 -23.10 -16.21
CA HIS A 35 -27.65 -22.29 -17.43
C HIS A 35 -27.48 -23.14 -18.68
N HIS A 36 -26.65 -24.18 -18.64
CA HIS A 36 -26.44 -25.07 -19.79
C HIS A 36 -27.67 -25.94 -20.11
N GLN A 37 -28.51 -26.25 -19.10
CA GLN A 37 -29.80 -26.90 -19.32
C GLN A 37 -30.82 -25.97 -19.99
N LEU A 38 -30.81 -24.68 -19.64
CA LEU A 38 -31.69 -23.67 -20.23
C LEU A 38 -31.23 -23.26 -21.64
N ASN A 39 -29.91 -23.19 -21.85
CA ASN A 39 -29.29 -22.84 -23.11
C ASN A 39 -28.05 -23.71 -23.35
N ALA A 40 -28.19 -24.76 -24.17
CA ALA A 40 -27.10 -25.68 -24.48
C ALA A 40 -25.95 -25.05 -25.29
N GLU A 41 -26.13 -23.84 -25.83
CA GLU A 41 -25.07 -23.12 -26.57
C GLU A 41 -24.09 -22.41 -25.64
N ILE A 42 -24.46 -22.19 -24.36
CA ILE A 42 -23.57 -21.52 -23.41
C ILE A 42 -22.38 -22.42 -23.06
N SER A 43 -21.17 -21.95 -23.35
CA SER A 43 -19.96 -22.62 -22.88
C SER A 43 -19.66 -22.24 -21.44
N PHE A 44 -18.79 -23.03 -20.79
CA PHE A 44 -18.34 -22.69 -19.44
C PHE A 44 -17.62 -21.34 -19.37
N ILE A 45 -16.93 -20.94 -20.44
CA ILE A 45 -16.25 -19.63 -20.49
C ILE A 45 -17.30 -18.52 -20.60
N ASP A 46 -18.30 -18.67 -21.46
CA ASP A 46 -19.37 -17.67 -21.61
C ASP A 46 -20.12 -17.46 -20.28
N PHE A 47 -20.36 -18.55 -19.54
CA PHE A 47 -20.93 -18.49 -18.19
C PHE A 47 -20.05 -17.69 -17.21
N LEU A 48 -18.72 -17.89 -17.23
CA LEU A 48 -17.82 -17.11 -16.40
C LEU A 48 -17.79 -15.63 -16.81
N GLU A 49 -17.82 -15.33 -18.11
CA GLU A 49 -17.83 -13.94 -18.59
C GLU A 49 -19.09 -13.19 -18.15
N MET A 50 -20.26 -13.82 -18.29
CA MET A 50 -21.55 -13.33 -17.80
C MET A 50 -21.45 -12.90 -16.32
N HIS A 51 -20.98 -13.82 -15.46
CA HIS A 51 -21.03 -13.65 -14.01
C HIS A 51 -19.84 -12.86 -13.42
N TYR A 52 -18.69 -12.77 -14.09
CA TYR A 52 -17.48 -12.12 -13.54
C TYR A 52 -17.02 -10.89 -14.32
N LEU A 53 -17.48 -10.66 -15.55
CA LEU A 53 -17.13 -9.47 -16.36
C LEU A 53 -18.27 -8.45 -16.43
N GLY A 54 -19.34 -8.65 -15.66
CA GLY A 54 -20.46 -7.72 -15.55
C GLY A 54 -21.41 -7.75 -16.74
N GLN A 55 -21.50 -8.89 -17.43
CA GLN A 55 -22.47 -9.14 -18.49
C GLN A 55 -23.64 -10.01 -17.99
N ASP A 56 -24.00 -9.84 -16.71
CA ASP A 56 -25.07 -10.62 -16.08
C ASP A 56 -26.41 -10.40 -16.77
N LEU A 57 -27.20 -11.46 -16.81
CA LEU A 57 -28.58 -11.43 -17.27
C LEU A 57 -29.49 -11.01 -16.11
N ASP A 58 -30.56 -10.28 -16.41
CA ASP A 58 -31.61 -10.00 -15.44
C ASP A 58 -32.59 -11.18 -15.42
N ASP A 59 -32.20 -12.27 -14.76
CA ASP A 59 -32.99 -13.51 -14.64
C ASP A 59 -33.40 -13.84 -13.19
N ASN A 60 -33.24 -12.86 -12.29
CA ASN A 60 -33.64 -12.91 -10.87
C ASN A 60 -32.94 -14.03 -10.09
N ASP A 61 -31.67 -14.33 -10.42
CA ASP A 61 -30.80 -15.28 -9.72
C ASP A 61 -29.74 -14.61 -8.81
N ASP A 62 -29.84 -13.29 -8.58
CA ASP A 62 -28.90 -12.48 -7.78
C ASP A 62 -28.43 -13.16 -6.48
N GLU A 63 -29.33 -13.87 -5.78
CA GLU A 63 -28.99 -14.60 -4.55
C GLU A 63 -28.09 -15.82 -4.79
N GLU A 64 -28.29 -16.56 -5.88
CA GLU A 64 -27.46 -17.69 -6.32
C GLU A 64 -26.08 -17.18 -6.72
N ASP A 65 -26.05 -16.09 -7.46
CA ASP A 65 -24.88 -15.40 -7.97
C ASP A 65 -23.91 -14.95 -6.88
N MET A 66 -24.45 -14.39 -5.81
CA MET A 66 -23.66 -13.93 -4.67
C MET A 66 -23.06 -15.07 -3.84
N LYS A 67 -23.41 -16.33 -4.15
CA LYS A 67 -22.79 -17.52 -3.55
C LYS A 67 -21.62 -18.06 -4.39
N LEU A 68 -21.42 -17.59 -5.62
CA LEU A 68 -20.30 -18.01 -6.46
C LEU A 68 -18.93 -17.70 -5.83
N PRO A 69 -17.89 -18.50 -6.13
CA PRO A 69 -16.53 -18.24 -5.68
C PRO A 69 -16.08 -16.83 -6.10
N PHE A 70 -15.43 -16.08 -5.21
CA PHE A 70 -14.85 -14.76 -5.49
C PHE A 70 -15.81 -13.66 -5.97
N LYS A 71 -17.13 -13.88 -6.03
CA LYS A 71 -18.11 -12.84 -6.44
C LYS A 71 -18.23 -11.70 -5.41
N LYS A 72 -17.96 -12.00 -4.13
CA LYS A 72 -17.91 -11.01 -3.05
C LYS A 72 -16.57 -11.02 -2.33
N ILE A 73 -16.16 -9.83 -1.88
CA ILE A 73 -15.05 -9.67 -0.94
C ILE A 73 -15.65 -9.60 0.47
N ASP A 74 -15.51 -10.65 1.27
CA ASP A 74 -15.71 -10.60 2.71
C ASP A 74 -14.41 -10.47 3.54
N GLY A 75 -14.55 -10.24 4.86
CA GLY A 75 -13.42 -10.03 5.77
C GLY A 75 -12.46 -11.23 5.88
N HIS A 76 -12.79 -12.39 5.30
CA HIS A 76 -11.93 -13.57 5.30
C HIS A 76 -10.98 -13.63 4.09
N HIS A 77 -11.00 -12.63 3.20
CA HIS A 77 -9.98 -12.48 2.15
C HIS A 77 -8.76 -11.66 2.61
N ILE A 78 -8.69 -11.27 3.90
CA ILE A 78 -7.52 -10.58 4.44
C ILE A 78 -6.38 -11.60 4.59
N ILE A 79 -5.52 -11.63 3.58
CA ILE A 79 -4.22 -12.29 3.66
C ILE A 79 -3.38 -11.48 4.65
N SER A 80 -3.31 -11.94 5.89
CA SER A 80 -2.33 -11.41 6.85
C SER A 80 -0.95 -11.82 6.36
N VAL A 81 -0.30 -10.94 5.61
CA VAL A 81 1.14 -11.03 5.41
C VAL A 81 1.73 -10.82 6.80
N GLY A 82 2.19 -11.91 7.42
CA GLY A 82 2.94 -11.87 8.66
C GLY A 82 4.27 -11.18 8.41
N VAL A 83 4.24 -9.86 8.26
CA VAL A 83 5.44 -9.03 8.39
C VAL A 83 5.81 -9.14 9.86
N PRO A 84 6.97 -9.71 10.21
CA PRO A 84 7.42 -9.65 11.58
C PRO A 84 7.44 -8.18 11.97
N GLU A 85 6.78 -7.84 13.07
CA GLU A 85 6.80 -6.48 13.61
C GLU A 85 8.26 -6.13 13.89
N GLU A 86 8.91 -5.43 12.95
CA GLU A 86 10.26 -4.96 13.15
C GLU A 86 10.21 -3.94 14.28
N LYS A 87 10.66 -4.35 15.47
CA LYS A 87 10.91 -3.44 16.57
C LYS A 87 12.03 -2.51 16.13
N PHE A 88 11.68 -1.35 15.60
CA PHE A 88 12.65 -0.29 15.36
C PHE A 88 13.35 0.05 16.67
N ILE A 89 14.62 -0.32 16.79
CA ILE A 89 15.46 0.16 17.89
C ILE A 89 15.74 1.63 17.58
N LEU A 90 15.08 2.54 18.32
CA LEU A 90 15.43 3.95 18.30
C LEU A 90 16.83 4.11 18.91
N LEU A 91 17.86 4.09 18.06
CA LEU A 91 19.21 4.49 18.44
C LEU A 91 19.14 5.96 18.84
N LYS A 92 19.12 6.22 20.15
CA LYS A 92 19.25 7.56 20.71
C LYS A 92 20.57 8.12 20.19
N ALA A 93 20.50 9.04 19.23
CA ALA A 93 21.68 9.73 18.72
C ALA A 93 22.43 10.32 19.91
N VAL A 94 23.69 9.92 20.07
CA VAL A 94 24.56 10.55 21.06
C VAL A 94 24.77 11.97 20.59
N CYS A 95 24.13 12.93 21.26
CA CYS A 95 24.40 14.34 21.06
C CYS A 95 25.83 14.61 21.53
N LEU A 96 26.78 14.62 20.60
CA LEU A 96 28.11 15.15 20.84
C LEU A 96 27.93 16.64 21.15
N ASN A 97 28.08 17.03 22.40
CA ASN A 97 28.17 18.44 22.77
C ASN A 97 29.48 18.98 22.20
N ILE A 98 29.44 19.47 20.95
CA ILE A 98 30.56 20.20 20.37
C ILE A 98 30.62 21.53 21.10
N TYR A 99 31.45 21.61 22.14
CA TYR A 99 31.71 22.84 22.87
C TYR A 99 32.51 23.79 21.95
N THR A 100 31.80 24.57 21.15
CA THR A 100 32.41 25.62 20.31
C THR A 100 32.54 26.91 21.12
N LYS A 101 33.42 26.92 22.13
CA LYS A 101 33.85 28.20 22.72
C LYS A 101 35.10 28.69 22.02
N LYS A 102 34.90 29.35 20.87
CA LYS A 102 35.95 30.18 20.26
C LYS A 102 35.66 31.63 20.65
N THR A 103 36.11 32.02 21.83
CA THR A 103 36.11 33.44 22.21
C THR A 103 37.26 34.11 21.48
N PHE A 104 36.94 35.00 20.54
CA PHE A 104 37.90 35.96 20.03
C PHE A 104 37.89 37.16 20.97
N ASP A 105 39.00 37.37 21.69
CA ASP A 105 39.17 38.59 22.46
C ASP A 105 39.52 39.72 21.48
N TYR A 106 38.54 40.59 21.23
CA TYR A 106 38.75 41.84 20.51
C TYR A 106 38.86 42.99 21.51
N THR A 107 40.06 43.52 21.68
CA THR A 107 40.28 44.79 22.37
C THR A 107 40.03 45.94 21.39
N ASN A 108 38.99 46.72 21.64
CA ASN A 108 38.76 47.97 20.91
C ASN A 108 39.84 48.98 21.29
N CYS A 109 40.84 49.16 20.44
CA CYS A 109 41.83 50.23 20.57
C CYS A 109 41.24 51.52 20.00
N TYR A 110 40.55 52.32 20.82
CA TYR A 110 40.15 53.66 20.41
C TYR A 110 41.36 54.60 20.50
N ASN A 111 42.06 54.79 19.38
CA ASN A 111 42.93 55.95 19.23
C ASN A 111 42.02 57.16 19.05
N ASN A 112 41.98 58.07 20.03
CA ASN A 112 41.33 59.37 19.87
C ASN A 112 42.23 60.24 18.97
N PRO A 113 41.90 60.45 17.68
CA PRO A 113 42.66 61.39 16.89
C PRO A 113 42.26 62.79 17.35
N ASP A 114 43.29 63.59 17.57
CA ASP A 114 43.28 64.99 17.97
C ASP A 114 42.17 65.84 17.30
N PHE A 115 41.81 66.95 17.97
CA PHE A 115 40.65 67.85 17.84
C PHE A 115 40.36 68.51 16.46
N GLY A 116 40.72 67.89 15.33
CA GLY A 116 40.84 68.56 14.04
C GLY A 116 40.09 67.97 12.83
N SER A 117 39.02 67.18 13.01
CA SER A 117 38.18 66.76 11.87
C SER A 117 36.69 66.83 12.18
N LEU A 118 36.05 67.86 11.61
CA LEU A 118 34.64 68.28 11.77
C LEU A 118 33.64 67.46 10.93
N PHE A 119 34.05 66.35 10.32
CA PHE A 119 33.14 65.47 9.59
C PHE A 119 32.97 64.14 10.33
N ARG A 120 31.84 64.02 11.06
CA ARG A 120 31.36 62.73 11.60
C ARG A 120 30.07 62.35 10.88
N PRO A 121 29.89 61.10 10.45
CA PRO A 121 28.60 60.62 9.97
C PRO A 121 27.55 60.61 11.12
N PRO A 122 26.24 60.59 10.83
CA PRO A 122 25.21 60.61 11.86
C PRO A 122 25.29 59.37 12.75
N ILE A 123 25.26 59.57 14.06
CA ILE A 123 25.14 58.48 15.03
C ILE A 123 23.66 58.16 15.15
N SER A 124 23.26 56.95 14.70
CA SER A 124 21.94 56.39 15.03
C SER A 124 21.96 55.91 16.47
N ILE A 125 21.22 56.60 17.34
CA ILE A 125 20.93 56.11 18.69
C ILE A 125 19.72 55.19 18.56
N ALA A 126 19.91 53.90 18.80
CA ALA A 126 18.86 52.91 19.03
C ALA A 126 19.15 52.21 20.36
#